data_AF-A0AAV9ZK35-F1
#
_entry.id   AF-A0AAV9ZK35-F1
#
_cell.length_a   1.000
_cell.length_b   1.000
_cell.length_c   1.000
_cell.angle_alpha   90.00
_cell.angle_beta   90.00
_cell.angle_gamma   90.00
#
_symmetry.space_group_name_H-M   'P 1'
#
loop_
_entity.id
_entity.type
_entity.pdbx_description
1 polymer ?
#
loop_
_entity_poly.entity_id
_entity_poly.type
_entity_poly.pdbx_seq_one_letter_code
_entity_poly.pdbx_strand_id
1 'polypeptide(L)'
;VLIEKRERIFSPDVDFHVSLFYWIFVPLLQAKLDEFRLWWNHHRVRVQIEKNMSSGHVPADAFAHPKNFGGIDCRISVPQTAVDDMRQMLTEEVGSRESHLSWFSLEFAELAEQVYLHIGKPTETAWGAFQQMARPIADVIEL
;
A
#
# COMPACT_ATOMS: atom_id res chain seq x y z
N VAL A 1 37.74 -6.35 -1.55
CA VAL A 1 37.74 -4.88 -1.36
C VAL A 1 36.36 -4.51 -0.87
N LEU A 2 36.21 -4.30 0.44
CA LEU A 2 34.96 -3.84 1.05
C LEU A 2 34.85 -2.35 0.75
N ILE A 3 33.86 -1.96 -0.05
CA ILE A 3 33.61 -0.56 -0.38
C ILE A 3 32.85 0.04 0.81
N GLU A 4 33.62 0.62 1.74
CA GLU A 4 33.15 1.53 2.77
C GLU A 4 32.79 2.89 2.14
N LYS A 5 31.51 3.08 1.81
CA LYS A 5 30.83 4.37 1.83
C LYS A 5 29.32 4.10 1.78
N ARG A 6 28.72 3.86 2.94
CA ARG A 6 27.25 3.92 3.06
C ARG A 6 26.87 5.39 3.02
N GLU A 7 26.45 5.88 1.86
CA GLU A 7 25.73 7.15 1.80
C GLU A 7 24.48 7.00 2.68
N ARG A 8 24.39 7.81 3.75
CA ARG A 8 23.22 7.83 4.63
C ARG A 8 22.10 8.61 3.92
N ILE A 9 21.46 7.97 2.95
CA ILE A 9 20.38 8.56 2.16
C ILE A 9 19.16 8.86 3.05
N PHE A 10 18.87 7.99 4.00
CA PHE A 10 17.78 8.15 4.96
C PHE A 10 18.34 8.13 6.39
N SER A 11 17.71 8.90 7.27
CA SER A 11 18.06 9.00 8.70
C SER A 11 16.76 8.98 9.50
N PRO A 12 16.50 7.94 10.31
CA PRO A 12 15.27 7.87 11.10
C PRO A 12 15.23 8.93 12.21
N ASP A 13 16.38 9.48 12.60
CA ASP A 13 16.50 10.54 13.60
C ASP A 13 16.12 11.93 13.05
N VAL A 14 15.72 12.02 11.76
CA VAL A 14 15.32 13.26 11.10
C VAL A 14 13.84 13.17 10.71
N ASP A 15 12.98 13.94 11.37
CA ASP A 15 11.52 13.81 11.25
C ASP A 15 11.01 13.98 9.82
N PHE A 16 11.58 14.92 9.06
CA PHE A 16 11.18 15.13 7.67
C PHE A 16 11.63 13.99 6.75
N HIS A 17 12.72 13.26 7.09
CA HIS A 17 13.12 12.06 6.34
C HIS A 17 12.05 10.97 6.51
N VAL A 18 11.57 10.75 7.74
CA VAL A 18 10.51 9.77 8.04
C VAL A 18 9.23 10.14 7.31
N SER A 19 8.83 11.41 7.38
CA SER A 19 7.63 11.92 6.73
C SER A 19 7.71 11.80 5.20
N LEU A 20 8.83 12.19 4.59
CA LEU A 20 9.07 12.06 3.15
C LEU A 20 9.10 10.59 2.71
N PHE A 21 9.69 9.72 3.52
CA PHE A 21 9.72 8.29 3.25
C PHE A 21 8.30 7.74 3.18
N TYR A 22 7.45 8.02 4.18
CA TYR A 22 6.07 7.54 4.13
C TYR A 22 5.26 8.14 2.99
N TRP A 23 5.45 9.43 2.69
CA TRP A 23 4.79 10.13 1.59
C TRP A 23 5.10 9.48 0.23
N ILE A 24 6.34 9.09 -0.01
CA ILE A 24 6.76 8.44 -1.26
C ILE A 24 6.39 6.95 -1.28
N PHE A 25 6.80 6.20 -0.25
CA PHE A 25 6.83 4.74 -0.32
C PHE A 25 5.47 4.10 -0.09
N VAL A 26 4.63 4.65 0.80
CA VAL A 26 3.37 3.99 1.17
C VAL A 26 2.40 3.95 0.00
N PRO A 27 2.14 5.04 -0.75
CA PRO A 27 1.26 4.99 -1.92
C PRO A 27 1.76 4.02 -3.00
N LEU A 28 3.08 3.98 -3.22
CA LEU A 28 3.70 3.07 -4.20
C LEU A 28 3.56 1.61 -3.80
N LEU A 29 3.84 1.29 -2.53
CA LEU A 29 3.71 -0.06 -2.01
C LEU A 29 2.25 -0.51 -2.06
N GLN A 30 1.32 0.34 -1.62
CA GLN A 30 -0.11 0.05 -1.64
C GLN A 30 -0.60 -0.21 -3.07
N ALA A 31 -0.21 0.61 -4.04
CA ALA A 31 -0.55 0.40 -5.45
C ALA A 31 -0.04 -0.95 -5.98
N LYS A 32 1.18 -1.36 -5.62
CA LYS A 32 1.74 -2.65 -6.02
C LYS A 32 1.08 -3.84 -5.34
N LEU A 33 0.71 -3.70 -4.06
CA LEU A 33 -0.08 -4.71 -3.36
C LEU A 33 -1.47 -4.86 -3.97
N ASP A 34 -2.09 -3.76 -4.39
CA ASP A 34 -3.38 -3.78 -5.07
C ASP A 34 -3.31 -4.42 -6.45
N GLU A 35 -2.29 -4.09 -7.24
CA GLU A 35 -1.99 -4.74 -8.53
C GLU A 35 -1.81 -6.26 -8.34
N PHE A 36 -0.98 -6.65 -7.37
CA PHE A 36 -0.75 -8.06 -7.06
C PHE A 36 -2.03 -8.75 -6.61
N ARG A 37 -2.80 -8.16 -5.70
CA ARG A 37 -4.07 -8.71 -5.22
C ARG A 37 -5.04 -8.94 -6.36
N LEU A 38 -5.17 -7.96 -7.26
CA LEU A 38 -6.04 -8.06 -8.42
C LEU A 38 -5.61 -9.22 -9.32
N TRP A 39 -4.33 -9.25 -9.70
CA TRP A 39 -3.78 -10.32 -10.53
C TRP A 39 -3.92 -11.69 -9.86
N TRP A 40 -3.53 -11.81 -8.59
CA TRP A 40 -3.56 -13.08 -7.86
C TRP A 40 -4.97 -13.65 -7.76
N ASN A 41 -5.97 -12.79 -7.56
CA ASN A 41 -7.35 -13.25 -7.47
C ASN A 41 -7.99 -13.55 -8.84
N HIS A 42 -7.47 -12.97 -9.94
CA HIS A 42 -8.06 -13.07 -11.28
C HIS A 42 -7.25 -13.92 -12.27
N HIS A 43 -6.03 -14.33 -11.94
CA HIS A 43 -5.25 -15.17 -12.83
C HIS A 43 -5.86 -16.57 -12.92
N ARG A 44 -5.72 -17.19 -14.08
CA ARG A 44 -6.16 -18.57 -14.26
C ARG A 44 -5.13 -19.53 -13.65
N VAL A 45 -5.56 -20.32 -12.68
CA VAL A 45 -4.70 -21.34 -12.07
C VAL A 45 -4.45 -22.47 -13.08
N ARG A 46 -3.23 -23.02 -13.09
CA ARG A 46 -2.88 -24.17 -13.94
C ARG A 46 -3.77 -25.38 -13.63
N VAL A 47 -4.16 -26.12 -14.68
CA VAL A 47 -4.88 -27.39 -14.55
C VAL A 47 -3.96 -28.46 -13.96
N GLN A 48 -4.45 -29.18 -12.97
CA GLN A 48 -3.80 -30.33 -12.33
C GLN A 48 -4.74 -31.53 -12.38
N ILE A 49 -4.45 -32.48 -13.29
CA ILE A 49 -5.36 -33.58 -13.64
C ILE A 49 -5.55 -34.57 -12.47
N GLU A 50 -4.52 -34.78 -11.67
CA GLU A 50 -4.54 -35.72 -10.54
C GLU A 50 -5.19 -35.14 -9.26
N LYS A 51 -5.56 -33.86 -9.27
CA LYS A 51 -6.16 -33.21 -8.11
C LYS A 51 -7.65 -33.49 -8.07
N ASN A 52 -8.14 -33.99 -6.93
CA ASN A 52 -9.56 -34.27 -6.71
C ASN A 52 -10.44 -33.00 -6.65
N MET A 53 -9.83 -31.82 -6.56
CA MET A 53 -10.51 -30.52 -6.48
C MET A 53 -10.38 -29.77 -7.80
N SER A 54 -11.35 -28.90 -8.10
CA SER A 54 -11.38 -28.06 -9.29
C SER A 54 -10.05 -27.31 -9.51
N SER A 55 -9.49 -27.45 -10.71
CA SER A 55 -8.27 -26.77 -11.17
C SER A 55 -8.50 -26.18 -12.56
N GLY A 56 -7.72 -25.18 -12.97
CA GLY A 56 -7.95 -24.53 -14.28
C GLY A 56 -8.93 -23.36 -14.27
N HIS A 57 -9.26 -22.81 -13.10
CA HIS A 57 -10.24 -21.74 -12.95
C HIS A 57 -9.62 -20.49 -12.31
N VAL A 58 -10.34 -19.38 -12.39
CA VAL A 58 -9.99 -18.12 -11.73
C VAL A 58 -10.39 -18.20 -10.26
N PRO A 59 -9.48 -17.92 -9.29
CA PRO A 59 -9.78 -18.03 -7.86
C PRO A 59 -11.02 -17.24 -7.43
N ALA A 60 -11.15 -15.99 -7.88
CA ALA A 60 -12.30 -15.16 -7.55
C ALA A 60 -13.64 -15.76 -8.01
N ASP A 61 -13.66 -16.39 -9.20
CA ASP A 61 -14.86 -17.04 -9.74
C ASP A 61 -15.20 -18.32 -8.96
N ALA A 62 -14.18 -19.14 -8.68
CA ALA A 62 -14.36 -20.34 -7.86
C ALA A 62 -14.84 -20.02 -6.43
N PHE A 63 -14.38 -18.90 -5.86
CA PHE A 63 -14.82 -18.42 -4.55
C PHE A 63 -16.25 -17.87 -4.57
N ALA A 64 -16.63 -17.13 -5.62
CA ALA A 64 -17.96 -16.56 -5.75
C ALA A 64 -19.03 -17.61 -6.08
N HIS A 65 -18.68 -18.60 -6.90
CA HIS A 65 -19.59 -19.61 -7.45
C HIS A 65 -19.07 -21.05 -7.23
N PRO A 66 -18.85 -21.49 -5.98
CA PRO A 66 -18.23 -22.79 -5.70
C PRO A 66 -18.98 -23.96 -6.33
N LYS A 67 -20.30 -23.87 -6.46
CA LYS A 67 -21.16 -24.91 -7.08
C LYS A 67 -20.81 -25.20 -8.54
N ASN A 68 -20.35 -24.20 -9.30
CA ASN A 68 -19.96 -24.38 -10.70
C ASN A 68 -18.70 -25.26 -10.86
N PHE A 69 -18.00 -25.50 -9.75
CA PHE A 69 -16.72 -26.20 -9.71
C PHE A 69 -16.76 -27.41 -8.75
N GLY A 70 -17.96 -27.91 -8.43
CA GLY A 70 -18.14 -29.06 -7.53
C GLY A 70 -17.89 -28.75 -6.05
N GLY A 71 -17.75 -27.48 -5.68
CA GLY A 71 -17.62 -27.02 -4.31
C GLY A 71 -18.98 -26.72 -3.66
N ILE A 72 -18.94 -26.50 -2.35
CA ILE A 72 -20.08 -26.03 -1.54
C ILE A 72 -19.80 -24.61 -1.04
N ASP A 73 -20.86 -23.80 -0.93
CA ASP A 73 -20.74 -22.46 -0.36
C ASP A 73 -20.73 -22.55 1.16
N CYS A 74 -19.56 -22.34 1.76
CA CYS A 74 -19.36 -22.34 3.20
C CYS A 74 -19.32 -20.92 3.80
N ARG A 75 -19.69 -19.89 3.04
CA ARG A 75 -19.68 -18.51 3.54
C ARG A 75 -20.73 -18.33 4.64
N ILE A 76 -20.34 -17.65 5.70
CA ILE A 76 -21.28 -17.15 6.70
C ILE A 76 -21.74 -15.78 6.21
N SER A 77 -23.04 -15.65 5.93
CA SER A 77 -23.62 -14.36 5.55
C SER A 77 -23.64 -13.46 6.79
N VAL A 78 -22.84 -12.40 6.74
CA VAL A 78 -22.82 -11.36 7.78
C VAL A 78 -23.67 -10.19 7.26
N PRO A 79 -24.71 -9.75 7.99
CA PRO A 79 -25.47 -8.56 7.63
C PRO A 79 -24.56 -7.33 7.51
N GLN A 80 -24.75 -6.52 6.48
CA GLN A 80 -23.94 -5.32 6.27
C GLN A 80 -24.04 -4.36 7.46
N THR A 81 -25.23 -4.27 8.09
CA THR A 81 -25.44 -3.48 9.30
C THR A 81 -24.50 -3.89 10.44
N ALA A 82 -24.29 -5.19 10.68
CA ALA A 82 -23.37 -5.65 11.72
C ALA A 82 -21.91 -5.27 11.40
N VAL A 83 -21.51 -5.26 10.12
CA VAL A 83 -20.18 -4.80 9.70
C VAL A 83 -20.03 -3.30 9.93
N ASP A 84 -21.06 -2.52 9.59
CA ASP A 84 -21.06 -1.07 9.74
C ASP A 84 -21.03 -0.67 11.21
N ASP A 85 -21.85 -1.30 12.06
CA ASP A 85 -21.88 -1.10 13.52
C ASP A 85 -20.50 -1.42 14.14
N MET A 86 -19.88 -2.54 13.75
CA MET A 86 -18.53 -2.89 14.22
C MET A 86 -17.47 -1.88 13.79
N ARG A 87 -17.55 -1.37 12.55
CA ARG A 87 -16.63 -0.34 12.07
C ARG A 87 -16.83 0.98 12.79
N GLN A 88 -18.07 1.34 13.10
CA GLN A 88 -18.38 2.52 13.89
C GLN A 88 -17.81 2.38 15.30
N MET A 89 -18.03 1.25 15.98
CA MET A 89 -17.46 1.00 17.30
C MET A 89 -15.93 1.13 17.30
N LEU A 90 -15.25 0.52 16.32
CA LEU A 90 -13.79 0.67 16.17
C LEU A 90 -13.38 2.14 15.96
N THR A 91 -14.14 2.87 15.14
CA THR A 91 -13.86 4.28 14.88
C THR A 91 -14.00 5.14 16.14
N GLU A 92 -14.99 4.85 16.98
CA GLU A 92 -15.23 5.53 18.25
C GLU A 92 -14.18 5.18 19.31
N GLU A 93 -13.76 3.91 19.37
CA GLU A 93 -12.80 3.41 20.37
C GLU A 93 -11.35 3.80 20.08
N VAL A 94 -10.90 3.64 18.83
CA VAL A 94 -9.48 3.81 18.46
C VAL A 94 -9.23 4.93 17.47
N GLY A 95 -10.27 5.50 16.86
CA GLY A 95 -10.16 6.55 15.83
C GLY A 95 -10.40 6.02 14.41
N SER A 96 -10.49 6.93 13.45
CA SER A 96 -10.82 6.59 12.06
C SER A 96 -9.72 5.81 11.36
N ARG A 97 -10.05 5.11 10.28
CA ARG A 97 -9.06 4.45 9.43
C ARG A 97 -8.03 5.46 8.91
N GLU A 98 -8.49 6.64 8.55
CA GLU A 98 -7.66 7.71 7.98
C GLU A 98 -6.65 8.24 8.99
N SER A 99 -7.01 8.36 10.28
CA SER A 99 -6.06 8.81 11.31
C SER A 99 -4.94 7.80 11.55
N HIS A 100 -5.22 6.50 11.44
CA HIS A 100 -4.20 5.45 11.55
C HIS A 100 -3.28 5.36 10.32
N LEU A 101 -3.66 6.01 9.22
CA LEU A 101 -2.89 6.06 7.99
C LEU A 101 -2.31 7.47 7.74
N SER A 102 -2.34 8.37 8.73
CA SER A 102 -1.67 9.67 8.65
C SER A 102 -0.25 9.58 9.21
N TRP A 103 0.71 9.20 8.36
CA TRP A 103 2.12 9.08 8.77
C TRP A 103 2.89 10.41 8.79
N PHE A 104 2.27 11.48 8.31
CA PHE A 104 2.83 12.82 8.19
C PHE A 104 1.70 13.86 8.32
N SER A 105 2.05 15.10 8.66
CA SER A 105 1.08 16.19 8.77
C SER A 105 0.57 16.64 7.41
N LEU A 106 -0.60 17.28 7.37
CA LEU A 106 -1.15 17.87 6.16
C LEU A 106 -0.21 18.94 5.59
N GLU A 107 0.36 19.76 6.47
CA GLU A 107 1.36 20.80 6.11
C GLU A 107 2.58 20.18 5.41
N PHE A 108 3.07 19.05 5.92
CA PHE A 108 4.18 18.33 5.28
C PHE A 108 3.77 17.75 3.93
N ALA A 109 2.56 17.22 3.81
CA ALA A 109 2.05 16.69 2.54
C ALA A 109 1.98 17.78 1.47
N GLU A 110 1.53 18.98 1.82
CA GLU A 110 1.48 20.14 0.93
C GLU A 110 2.89 20.60 0.53
N LEU A 111 3.83 20.67 1.48
CA LEU A 111 5.23 20.98 1.21
C LEU A 111 5.86 19.95 0.24
N ALA A 112 5.68 18.66 0.53
CA ALA A 112 6.20 17.58 -0.30
C ALA A 112 5.62 17.62 -1.72
N GLU A 113 4.32 17.87 -1.87
CA GLU A 113 3.67 18.04 -3.17
C GLU A 113 4.24 19.24 -3.94
N GLN A 114 4.40 20.39 -3.27
CA GLN A 114 5.01 21.58 -3.89
C GLN A 114 6.42 21.31 -4.39
N VAL A 115 7.26 20.67 -3.58
CA VAL A 115 8.63 20.29 -3.97
C VAL A 115 8.60 19.28 -5.11
N TYR A 116 7.74 18.27 -5.03
CA TYR A 116 7.56 17.24 -6.07
C TYR A 116 7.20 17.87 -7.43
N LEU A 117 6.30 18.85 -7.44
CA LEU A 117 5.92 19.60 -8.63
C LEU A 117 7.05 20.53 -9.11
N HIS A 118 7.72 21.23 -8.20
CA HIS A 118 8.79 22.18 -8.50
C HIS A 118 9.98 21.54 -9.23
N ILE A 119 10.41 20.36 -8.76
CA ILE A 119 11.54 19.62 -9.37
C ILE A 119 11.13 18.80 -10.61
N GLY A 120 9.89 18.96 -11.08
CA GLY A 120 9.43 18.37 -12.34
C GLY A 120 8.95 16.91 -12.23
N LYS A 121 8.47 16.48 -11.06
CA LYS A 121 7.98 15.12 -10.78
C LYS A 121 9.09 14.07 -10.95
N PRO A 122 9.99 13.94 -9.97
CA PRO A 122 11.22 13.17 -10.10
C PRO A 122 10.97 11.68 -10.40
N THR A 123 11.91 11.17 -11.20
CA THR A 123 12.22 9.85 -11.81
C THR A 123 11.68 8.50 -11.28
N GLU A 124 11.93 7.49 -12.13
CA GLU A 124 11.57 6.06 -12.17
C GLU A 124 11.60 5.21 -10.89
N THR A 125 12.25 5.63 -9.80
CA THR A 125 12.36 4.84 -8.56
C THR A 125 12.07 5.66 -7.30
N ALA A 126 11.47 5.03 -6.29
CA ALA A 126 11.12 5.66 -5.02
C ALA A 126 12.31 6.31 -4.30
N TRP A 127 13.47 5.65 -4.29
CA TRP A 127 14.69 6.20 -3.69
C TRP A 127 15.26 7.38 -4.47
N GLY A 128 15.19 7.35 -5.81
CA GLY A 128 15.61 8.48 -6.64
C GLY A 128 14.74 9.72 -6.40
N ALA A 129 13.42 9.53 -6.24
CA ALA A 129 12.51 10.60 -5.85
C ALA A 129 12.85 11.15 -4.45
N PHE A 130 13.10 10.27 -3.48
CA PHE A 130 13.50 10.66 -2.13
C PHE A 130 14.75 11.54 -2.13
N GLN A 131 15.82 11.12 -2.81
CA GLN A 131 17.08 11.87 -2.88
C GLN A 131 16.92 13.25 -3.53
N GLN A 132 16.09 13.36 -4.56
CA GLN A 132 15.83 14.64 -5.24
C GLN A 132 14.98 15.60 -4.42
N MET A 133 14.05 15.08 -3.61
CA MET A 133 13.17 15.89 -2.76
C MET A 133 13.79 16.27 -1.42
N ALA A 134 14.66 15.41 -0.86
CA ALA A 134 15.19 15.61 0.49
C ALA A 134 15.97 16.92 0.65
N ARG A 135 16.76 17.32 -0.36
CA ARG A 135 17.56 18.55 -0.30
C ARG A 135 16.70 19.83 -0.34
N PRO A 136 15.79 20.02 -1.33
CA PRO A 136 14.89 21.17 -1.31
C PRO A 136 14.01 21.25 -0.07
N ILE A 137 13.57 20.11 0.48
CA ILE A 137 12.78 20.10 1.72
C ILE A 137 13.61 20.55 2.92
N ALA A 138 14.87 20.10 3.04
CA ALA A 138 15.77 20.55 4.09
C ALA A 138 15.99 22.08 4.03
N ASP A 139 16.24 22.61 2.83
CA ASP A 139 16.44 24.05 2.61
C ASP A 139 15.23 24.89 3.05
N VAL A 140 14.00 24.37 2.96
CA VAL A 140 12.77 25.06 3.38
C VAL A 140 12.52 24.96 4.89
N ILE A 141 12.91 23.84 5.52
CA ILE A 141 12.69 23.60 6.96
C ILE A 141 13.75 24.30 7.82
N GLU A 142 14.96 24.51 7.30
CA GLU A 142 16.05 25.21 8.00
C GLU A 142 15.96 26.75 7.93
N LEU A 143 15.00 27.30 7.17
CA LEU A 143 14.70 28.74 7.07
C LEU A 143 13.65 29.19 8.09
#